data_AF-A0A3D4HEV0-F1
#
_entry.id   AF-A0A3D4HEV0-F1
#
_cell.length_a   1.000
_cell.length_b   1.000
_cell.length_c   1.000
_cell.angle_alpha   90.00
_cell.angle_beta   90.00
_cell.angle_gamma   90.00
#
_symmetry.space_group_name_H-M   'P 1'
#
loop_
_entity.id
_entity.type
_entity.pdbx_description
1 polymer ?
#
loop_
_entity_poly.entity_id
_entity_poly.type
_entity_poly.pdbx_seq_one_letter_code
_entity_poly.pdbx_strand_id
1 'polypeptide(L)'
;MSSDFLKHCYERASRLASKQVLVGLDGFVDRIVAAVDKRSGPGEQFEAIKTLKDLGERITSAAGQSTNVELFLKREKIGGNGPIFAHALLKSNIHIKALGAFGEGAVHPLFEDFARKTEAVSLCDPGLTHAIECDDGKLMLGMMSHFERITYEHILKVMG
;
A
#
# COMPACT_ATOMS: atom_id res chain seq x y z
N MET A 1 -25.95 -14.14 -6.29
CA MET A 1 -26.30 -13.94 -4.87
C MET A 1 -27.78 -14.20 -4.71
N SER A 2 -28.22 -14.97 -3.72
CA SER A 2 -29.66 -15.18 -3.49
C SER A 2 -30.32 -13.87 -3.03
N SER A 3 -31.59 -13.67 -3.40
CA SER A 3 -32.35 -12.46 -3.01
C SER A 3 -32.43 -12.31 -1.48
N ASP A 4 -32.42 -13.44 -0.77
CA ASP A 4 -32.54 -13.47 0.69
C ASP A 4 -31.29 -12.92 1.39
N PHE A 5 -30.10 -13.14 0.82
CA PHE A 5 -28.86 -12.59 1.37
C PHE A 5 -28.84 -11.06 1.29
N LEU A 6 -29.20 -10.49 0.13
CA LEU A 6 -29.25 -9.04 -0.04
C LEU A 6 -30.29 -8.41 0.88
N LYS A 7 -31.48 -9.01 1.00
CA LYS A 7 -32.52 -8.57 1.93
C LYS A 7 -32.01 -8.57 3.37
N HIS A 8 -31.33 -9.64 3.79
CA HIS A 8 -30.73 -9.75 5.12
C HIS A 8 -29.69 -8.65 5.40
N CYS A 9 -28.87 -8.30 4.40
CA CYS A 9 -27.90 -7.21 4.49
C CYS A 9 -28.60 -5.85 4.62
N TYR A 10 -29.61 -5.56 3.80
CA TYR A 10 -30.36 -4.30 3.85
C TYR A 10 -31.05 -4.09 5.21
N GLU A 11 -31.71 -5.12 5.75
CA GLU A 11 -32.38 -5.06 7.06
C GLU A 11 -31.42 -4.75 8.21
N ARG A 12 -30.12 -5.06 8.04
CA ARG A 12 -29.09 -4.86 9.07
C ARG A 12 -28.15 -3.69 8.78
N ALA A 13 -28.27 -3.04 7.63
CA ALA A 13 -27.36 -1.98 7.21
C ALA A 13 -27.33 -0.81 8.20
N SER A 14 -28.48 -0.43 8.76
CA SER A 14 -28.58 0.63 9.77
C SER A 14 -27.81 0.32 11.06
N ARG A 15 -27.57 -0.97 11.37
CA ARG A 15 -26.84 -1.40 12.55
C ARG A 15 -25.33 -1.17 12.43
N LEU A 16 -24.82 -0.93 11.22
CA LEU A 16 -23.40 -0.70 10.96
C LEU A 16 -22.92 0.63 11.57
N ALA A 17 -23.78 1.65 11.59
CA ALA A 17 -23.46 2.95 12.19
C ALA A 17 -23.21 2.86 13.70
N SER A 18 -23.70 1.83 14.40
CA SER A 18 -23.44 1.62 15.82
C SER A 18 -22.27 0.67 16.09
N LYS A 19 -21.54 0.24 15.05
CA LYS A 19 -20.38 -0.64 15.18
C LYS A 19 -19.10 0.16 15.15
N GLN A 20 -18.13 -0.31 15.92
CA GLN A 20 -16.76 0.16 15.91
C GLN A 20 -15.89 -0.98 15.38
N VAL A 21 -14.97 -0.64 14.48
CA VAL A 21 -14.03 -1.61 13.89
C VAL A 21 -12.61 -1.09 14.06
N LEU A 22 -11.74 -1.92 14.63
CA LEU A 22 -10.30 -1.71 14.62
C LEU A 22 -9.72 -2.38 13.38
N VAL A 23 -8.92 -1.64 12.60
CA VAL A 23 -8.26 -2.16 11.39
C VAL A 23 -6.76 -1.87 11.44
N GLY A 24 -5.93 -2.81 11.02
CA GLY A 24 -4.48 -2.71 11.13
C GLY A 24 -3.77 -4.04 10.88
N LEU A 25 -2.47 -4.19 11.19
CA LEU A 25 -1.53 -3.20 11.75
C LEU A 25 -0.57 -2.61 10.70
N ASP A 26 -0.78 -2.91 9.43
CA ASP A 26 0.14 -2.54 8.37
C ASP A 26 -0.19 -1.18 7.74
N GLY A 27 0.74 -0.72 6.91
CA GLY A 27 0.57 0.45 6.06
C GLY A 27 1.77 0.58 5.13
N PHE A 28 1.49 0.83 3.86
CA PHE A 28 2.53 0.95 2.82
C PHE A 28 2.35 2.19 1.96
N VAL A 29 3.46 2.71 1.46
CA VAL A 29 3.51 3.54 0.26
C VAL A 29 3.88 2.64 -0.91
N ASP A 30 2.93 2.43 -1.83
CA ASP A 30 3.16 1.69 -3.05
C ASP A 30 3.56 2.65 -4.17
N ARG A 31 4.83 2.60 -4.56
CA ARG A 31 5.39 3.27 -5.74
C ARG A 31 5.20 2.39 -6.96
N ILE A 32 4.26 2.76 -7.82
CA ILE A 32 4.12 2.11 -9.11
C ILE A 32 5.15 2.71 -10.05
N VAL A 33 6.04 1.87 -10.57
CA VAL A 33 7.19 2.28 -11.37
C VAL A 33 7.23 1.51 -12.68
N ALA A 34 7.86 2.11 -13.70
CA ALA A 34 8.27 1.42 -14.90
C ALA A 34 9.79 1.20 -14.87
N ALA A 35 10.24 -0.01 -15.22
CA ALA A 35 11.65 -0.26 -15.46
C ALA A 35 12.04 0.30 -16.84
N VAL A 36 13.04 1.17 -16.89
CA VAL A 36 13.47 1.82 -18.13
C VAL A 36 14.39 0.89 -18.92
N ASP A 37 14.02 0.59 -20.16
CA ASP A 37 14.88 -0.10 -21.10
C ASP A 37 15.90 0.88 -21.71
N LYS A 38 15.40 1.88 -22.44
CA LYS A 38 16.20 2.90 -23.13
C LYS A 38 15.67 4.30 -22.83
N ARG A 39 16.56 5.20 -22.41
CA ARG A 39 16.23 6.61 -22.20
C ARG A 39 16.61 7.43 -23.41
N SER A 40 15.63 8.14 -23.98
CA SER A 40 15.84 9.04 -25.12
C SER A 40 15.79 10.52 -24.72
N GLY A 41 15.31 10.84 -23.51
CA GLY A 41 15.28 12.21 -22.99
C GLY A 41 14.79 12.32 -21.54
N PRO A 42 14.46 13.56 -21.10
CA PRO A 42 13.95 13.82 -19.75
C PRO A 42 12.49 13.36 -19.58
N GLY A 43 12.09 13.17 -18.33
CA GLY A 43 10.72 12.79 -17.96
C GLY A 43 10.33 11.43 -18.56
N GLU A 44 9.17 11.40 -19.23
CA GLU A 44 8.59 10.19 -19.83
C GLU A 44 9.20 9.79 -21.19
N GLN A 45 10.28 10.45 -21.63
CA GLN A 45 10.97 10.11 -22.87
C GLN A 45 11.89 8.89 -22.68
N PHE A 46 11.27 7.71 -22.63
CA PHE A 46 11.95 6.44 -22.52
C PHE A 46 11.10 5.27 -23.05
N GLU A 47 11.76 4.18 -23.42
CA GLU A 47 11.13 2.87 -23.67
C GLU A 47 11.15 2.06 -22.38
N ALA A 48 10.01 1.53 -21.96
CA ALA A 48 9.91 0.67 -20.78
C ALA A 48 10.22 -0.79 -21.14
N ILE A 49 10.81 -1.53 -20.20
CA ILE A 49 10.89 -2.99 -20.27
C ILE A 49 9.46 -3.54 -20.18
N LYS A 50 9.03 -4.26 -21.21
CA LYS A 50 7.62 -4.65 -21.38
C LYS A 50 7.23 -5.86 -20.56
N THR A 51 8.13 -6.82 -20.39
CA THR A 51 7.82 -8.09 -19.72
C THR A 51 8.77 -8.37 -18.55
N LEU A 52 8.28 -9.10 -17.54
CA LEU A 52 9.10 -9.66 -16.48
C LEU A 52 10.14 -10.60 -17.03
N LYS A 53 9.85 -11.29 -18.14
CA LYS A 53 10.83 -12.08 -18.87
C LYS A 53 12.01 -11.22 -19.34
N ASP A 54 11.75 -10.12 -20.04
CA ASP A 54 12.80 -9.20 -20.52
C ASP A 54 13.60 -8.58 -19.35
N LEU A 55 12.90 -8.22 -18.26
CA LEU A 55 13.54 -7.73 -17.04
C LEU A 55 14.45 -8.80 -16.41
N GLY A 56 13.99 -10.04 -16.35
CA GLY A 56 14.76 -11.19 -15.86
C GLY A 56 15.99 -11.48 -16.72
N GLU A 57 15.87 -11.38 -18.05
CA GLU A 57 16.99 -11.52 -18.98
C GLU A 57 18.04 -10.43 -18.76
N ARG A 58 17.62 -9.17 -18.54
CA ARG A 58 18.55 -8.07 -18.21
C ARG A 58 19.30 -8.30 -16.90
N ILE A 59 18.63 -8.82 -15.86
CA ILE A 59 19.25 -9.14 -14.58
C ILE A 59 20.26 -10.29 -14.73
N THR A 60 19.83 -11.39 -15.35
CA THR A 60 20.67 -12.59 -15.51
C THR A 60 21.89 -12.34 -16.40
N SER A 61 21.76 -11.52 -17.45
CA SER A 61 22.88 -11.13 -18.32
C SER A 61 23.97 -10.33 -17.60
N ALA A 62 23.64 -9.71 -16.47
CA ALA A 62 24.58 -8.94 -15.65
C ALA A 62 25.23 -9.76 -14.53
N ALA A 63 24.96 -11.07 -14.43
CA ALA A 63 25.55 -11.92 -13.41
C ALA A 63 27.10 -11.87 -13.48
N GLY A 64 27.74 -11.63 -12.32
CA GLY A 64 29.19 -11.44 -12.24
C GLY A 64 29.67 -10.02 -12.61
N GLN A 65 28.75 -9.11 -12.93
CA GLN A 65 29.02 -7.69 -13.20
C GLN A 65 28.05 -6.81 -12.39
N SER A 66 28.19 -5.49 -12.52
CA SER A 66 27.22 -4.52 -11.98
C SER A 66 26.27 -4.06 -13.09
N THR A 67 24.98 -3.96 -12.78
CA THR A 67 23.98 -3.36 -13.69
C THR A 67 23.05 -2.43 -12.93
N ASN A 68 22.52 -1.44 -13.63
CA ASN A 68 21.48 -0.55 -13.12
C ASN A 68 20.19 -0.77 -13.92
N VAL A 69 19.08 -0.94 -13.20
CA VAL A 69 17.73 -0.88 -13.75
C VAL A 69 17.10 0.39 -13.22
N GLU A 70 17.06 1.42 -14.07
CA GLU A 70 16.44 2.68 -13.71
C GLU A 70 14.92 2.48 -13.53
N LEU A 71 14.37 3.02 -12.44
CA LEU A 71 12.95 3.00 -12.14
C LEU A 71 12.35 4.39 -12.32
N PHE A 72 11.37 4.52 -13.22
CA PHE A 72 10.62 5.75 -13.40
C PHE A 72 9.32 5.68 -12.59
N LEU A 73 9.14 6.60 -11.63
CA LEU A 73 7.92 6.70 -10.82
C LEU A 73 6.73 7.17 -11.66
N LYS A 74 5.69 6.32 -11.75
CA LYS A 74 4.43 6.65 -12.44
C LYS A 74 3.40 7.22 -11.48
N ARG A 75 3.26 6.63 -10.29
CA ARG A 75 2.33 7.09 -9.25
C ARG A 75 2.70 6.50 -7.89
N GLU A 76 2.30 7.19 -6.83
CA GLU A 76 2.28 6.66 -5.47
C GLU A 76 0.83 6.48 -5.01
N LYS A 77 0.60 5.47 -4.17
CA LYS A 77 -0.70 5.26 -3.52
C LYS A 77 -0.51 4.62 -2.16
N ILE A 78 -1.55 4.74 -1.32
CA ILE A 78 -1.64 3.94 -0.11
C ILE A 78 -1.74 2.45 -0.48
N GLY A 79 -0.93 1.64 0.18
CA GLY A 79 -0.97 0.18 0.19
C GLY A 79 -1.13 -0.38 1.60
N GLY A 80 -1.17 -1.70 1.69
CA GLY A 80 -1.41 -2.43 2.93
C GLY A 80 -2.86 -2.94 3.06
N ASN A 81 -3.00 -4.13 3.62
CA ASN A 81 -4.27 -4.82 3.78
C ASN A 81 -5.21 -4.04 4.70
N GLY A 82 -4.69 -3.53 5.82
CA GLY A 82 -5.44 -2.71 6.77
C GLY A 82 -6.01 -1.46 6.10
N PRO A 83 -5.18 -0.58 5.52
CA PRO A 83 -5.67 0.60 4.81
C PRO A 83 -6.66 0.30 3.68
N ILE A 84 -6.40 -0.74 2.87
CA ILE A 84 -7.32 -1.16 1.79
C ILE A 84 -8.67 -1.60 2.36
N PHE A 85 -8.66 -2.39 3.43
CA PHE A 85 -9.88 -2.87 4.07
C PHE A 85 -10.67 -1.73 4.72
N ALA A 86 -10.00 -0.84 5.45
CA ALA A 86 -10.62 0.34 6.04
C ALA A 86 -11.24 1.27 4.96
N HIS A 87 -10.57 1.47 3.82
CA HIS A 87 -11.16 2.20 2.69
C HIS A 87 -12.45 1.58 2.17
N ALA A 88 -12.54 0.24 2.11
CA ALA A 88 -13.78 -0.43 1.75
C ALA A 88 -14.89 -0.20 2.79
N LEU A 89 -14.54 -0.26 4.08
CA LEU A 89 -15.49 -0.04 5.18
C LEU A 89 -16.00 1.41 5.29
N LEU A 90 -15.21 2.41 4.88
CA LEU A 90 -15.62 3.82 4.89
C LEU A 90 -16.87 4.08 4.02
N LYS A 91 -17.16 3.22 3.04
CA LYS A 91 -18.38 3.31 2.23
C LYS A 91 -19.65 2.88 2.98
N SER A 92 -19.51 2.27 4.15
CA SER A 92 -20.61 1.66 4.90
C SER A 92 -21.03 2.43 6.16
N ASN A 93 -20.57 3.69 6.33
CA ASN A 93 -20.87 4.56 7.47
C ASN A 93 -20.57 3.91 8.84
N ILE A 94 -19.50 3.10 8.92
CA ILE A 94 -19.03 2.44 10.14
C ILE A 94 -17.98 3.34 10.80
N HIS A 95 -17.95 3.38 12.14
CA HIS A 95 -16.86 4.00 12.88
C HIS A 95 -15.62 3.10 12.81
N ILE A 96 -14.55 3.62 12.22
CA ILE A 96 -13.30 2.88 12.03
C ILE A 96 -12.24 3.58 12.86
N LYS A 97 -11.50 2.78 13.64
CA LYS A 97 -10.22 3.18 14.22
C LYS A 97 -9.12 2.40 13.50
N ALA A 98 -8.27 3.09 12.76
CA ALA A 98 -7.12 2.46 12.12
C ALA A 98 -5.91 2.51 13.06
N LEU A 99 -5.15 1.44 13.11
CA LEU A 99 -3.89 1.36 13.84
C LEU A 99 -2.86 0.75 12.89
N GLY A 100 -1.71 1.40 12.70
CA GLY A 100 -0.70 0.83 11.82
C GLY A 100 0.43 1.76 11.46
N ALA A 101 1.15 1.44 10.39
CA ALA A 101 2.33 2.16 9.94
C ALA A 101 1.96 3.29 8.97
N PHE A 102 1.69 4.49 9.49
CA PHE A 102 1.18 5.62 8.71
C PHE A 102 2.10 6.84 8.74
N GLY A 103 3.25 6.79 9.42
CA GLY A 103 4.19 7.89 9.60
C GLY A 103 4.69 8.03 11.03
N GLU A 104 5.94 8.46 11.22
CA GLU A 104 6.53 8.74 12.51
C GLU A 104 6.81 10.23 12.72
N GLY A 105 6.50 10.75 13.91
CA GLY A 105 6.56 12.19 14.23
C GLY A 105 5.42 13.01 13.62
N ALA A 106 5.00 12.68 12.40
CA ALA A 106 3.78 13.14 11.75
C ALA A 106 3.21 12.03 10.85
N VAL A 107 1.90 12.10 10.54
CA VAL A 107 1.30 11.21 9.54
C VAL A 107 1.90 11.53 8.18
N HIS A 108 2.32 10.50 7.44
CA HIS A 108 2.85 10.63 6.10
C HIS A 108 1.80 11.28 5.17
N PRO A 109 2.16 12.21 4.27
CA PRO A 109 1.18 12.97 3.47
C PRO A 109 0.15 12.12 2.72
N LEU A 110 0.57 10.99 2.14
CA LEU A 110 -0.35 10.04 1.48
C LEU A 110 -1.43 9.47 2.40
N PHE A 111 -1.18 9.41 3.70
CA PHE A 111 -2.09 8.87 4.71
C PHE A 111 -2.94 9.95 5.40
N GLU A 112 -2.80 11.24 5.11
CA GLU A 112 -3.52 12.30 5.84
C GLU A 112 -5.05 12.19 5.71
N ASP A 113 -5.56 11.99 4.50
CA ASP A 113 -7.01 11.82 4.27
C ASP A 113 -7.53 10.51 4.89
N PHE A 114 -6.74 9.44 4.79
CA PHE A 114 -7.04 8.16 5.42
C PHE A 114 -7.14 8.33 6.94
N ALA A 115 -6.12 8.90 7.56
CA ALA A 115 -6.02 9.10 9.00
C ALA A 115 -7.17 9.93 9.55
N ARG A 116 -7.55 11.00 8.85
CA ARG A 116 -8.71 11.83 9.21
C ARG A 116 -10.03 11.06 9.17
N LYS A 117 -10.21 10.17 8.19
CA LYS A 117 -11.46 9.42 7.99
C LYS A 117 -11.60 8.21 8.91
N THR A 118 -10.50 7.69 9.44
CA THR A 118 -10.47 6.42 10.19
C THR A 118 -9.92 6.57 11.60
N GLU A 119 -9.92 7.78 12.18
CA GLU A 119 -9.38 8.05 13.53
C GLU A 119 -8.01 7.37 13.76
N ALA A 120 -7.12 7.47 12.78
CA ALA A 120 -5.95 6.60 12.73
C ALA A 120 -4.93 6.93 13.83
N VAL A 121 -4.32 5.89 14.36
CA VAL A 121 -3.16 5.94 15.25
C VAL A 121 -1.98 5.34 14.50
N SER A 122 -0.93 6.14 14.32
CA SER A 122 0.30 5.69 13.66
C SER A 122 1.30 5.13 14.66
N LEU A 123 1.86 3.95 14.36
CA LEU A 123 2.86 3.27 15.17
C LEU A 123 4.30 3.56 14.70
N CYS A 124 4.50 3.71 13.40
CA CYS A 124 5.79 3.93 12.76
C CYS A 124 5.60 4.43 11.33
N ASP A 125 6.70 4.71 10.63
CA ASP A 125 6.71 5.00 9.20
C ASP A 125 6.16 3.82 8.37
N PRO A 126 5.50 4.10 7.23
CA PRO A 126 4.96 3.05 6.36
C PRO A 126 6.08 2.19 5.75
N GLY A 127 5.74 0.96 5.39
CA GLY A 127 6.57 0.17 4.48
C GLY A 127 6.61 0.82 3.08
N LEU A 128 7.66 0.55 2.30
CA LEU A 128 7.78 1.07 0.94
C LEU A 128 7.83 -0.08 -0.06
N THR A 129 6.96 -0.07 -1.07
CA THR A 129 6.99 -1.06 -2.16
C THR A 129 7.27 -0.35 -3.48
N HIS A 130 8.28 -0.80 -4.22
CA HIS A 130 8.40 -0.48 -5.65
C HIS A 130 7.73 -1.62 -6.44
N ALA A 131 6.60 -1.33 -7.05
CA ALA A 131 5.88 -2.26 -7.91
C ALA A 131 6.18 -1.93 -9.37
N ILE A 132 7.02 -2.76 -9.99
CA ILE A 132 7.34 -2.68 -11.41
C ILE A 132 6.19 -3.34 -12.17
N GLU A 133 5.39 -2.56 -12.90
CA GLU A 133 4.30 -3.06 -13.75
C GLU A 133 4.82 -3.38 -15.15
N CYS A 134 4.61 -4.63 -15.59
CA CYS A 134 4.92 -5.15 -16.92
C CYS A 134 3.63 -5.74 -17.54
N ASP A 135 3.64 -6.00 -18.84
CA ASP A 135 2.49 -6.52 -19.59
C ASP A 135 2.11 -7.96 -19.17
N ASP A 136 3.09 -8.74 -18.71
CA ASP A 136 2.95 -10.15 -18.30
C ASP A 136 2.93 -10.33 -16.77
N GLY A 137 2.92 -9.24 -15.99
CA GLY A 137 2.86 -9.33 -14.53
C GLY A 137 3.44 -8.12 -13.81
N LYS A 138 3.72 -8.28 -12.52
CA LYS A 138 4.36 -7.25 -11.70
C LYS A 138 5.38 -7.85 -10.75
N LEU A 139 6.50 -7.16 -10.57
CA LEU A 139 7.49 -7.46 -9.54
C LEU A 139 7.37 -6.45 -8.42
N MET A 140 7.23 -6.92 -7.18
CA MET A 140 7.12 -6.07 -5.99
C MET A 140 8.39 -6.20 -5.16
N LEU A 141 9.11 -5.08 -5.01
CA LEU A 141 10.32 -4.98 -4.18
C LEU A 141 9.97 -4.13 -2.96
N GLY A 142 9.84 -4.78 -1.81
CA GLY A 142 9.40 -4.12 -0.60
C GLY A 142 10.51 -3.91 0.43
N MET A 143 10.36 -2.82 1.19
CA MET A 143 11.16 -2.46 2.36
C MET A 143 10.24 -2.41 3.57
N MET A 144 10.42 -3.37 4.49
CA MET A 144 9.51 -3.59 5.62
C MET A 144 10.15 -3.33 6.99
N SER A 145 11.35 -2.75 7.04
CA SER A 145 12.12 -2.56 8.28
C SER A 145 11.35 -1.77 9.35
N HIS A 146 10.51 -0.82 8.97
CA HIS A 146 9.70 -0.05 9.93
C HIS A 146 8.72 -0.92 10.72
N PHE A 147 8.30 -2.07 10.20
CA PHE A 147 7.34 -2.94 10.87
C PHE A 147 7.95 -3.70 12.05
N GLU A 148 9.28 -3.74 12.18
CA GLU A 148 9.94 -4.27 13.38
C GLU A 148 9.56 -3.49 14.65
N ARG A 149 9.08 -2.25 14.49
CA ARG A 149 8.59 -1.41 15.60
C ARG A 149 7.16 -1.76 16.03
N ILE A 150 6.44 -2.55 15.26
CA ILE A 150 5.08 -2.98 15.59
C ILE A 150 5.19 -4.15 16.56
N THR A 151 5.50 -3.82 17.81
CA THR A 151 5.48 -4.77 18.93
C THR A 151 4.32 -4.47 19.87
N TYR A 152 3.97 -5.44 20.70
CA TYR A 152 2.93 -5.26 21.70
C TYR A 152 3.25 -4.13 22.67
N GLU A 153 4.50 -4.06 23.14
CA GLU A 153 4.99 -3.03 24.05
C GLU A 153 4.90 -1.64 23.41
N HIS A 154 5.23 -1.53 22.13
CA HIS A 154 5.14 -0.26 21.41
C HIS A 154 3.69 0.16 21.17
N ILE A 155 2.80 -0.79 20.88
CA ILE A 155 1.35 -0.52 20.79
C ILE A 155 0.83 0.03 22.11
N LEU A 156 1.14 -0.61 23.24
CA LEU A 156 0.76 -0.10 24.58
C LEU A 156 1.33 1.29 24.84
N LYS A 157 2.60 1.52 24.48
CA LYS A 157 3.22 2.84 24.64
C LYS A 157 2.50 3.94 23.85
N VAL A 158 2.00 3.64 22.66
CA VAL A 158 1.31 4.60 21.79
C VAL A 158 -0.16 4.76 22.15
N MET A 159 -0.84 3.69 22.58
CA MET A 159 -2.29 3.68 22.80
C MET A 159 -2.74 3.85 24.25
N GLY A 160 -1.85 3.60 25.24
CA GLY A 160 -2.19 3.54 26.66
C GLY A 160 -2.67 2.15 27.09
#